data_AF-A0AAV1U9P9-F1
#
_entry.id   AF-A0AAV1U9P9-F1
#
_cell.length_a   1.000
_cell.length_b   1.000
_cell.length_c   1.000
_cell.angle_alpha   90.00
_cell.angle_beta   90.00
_cell.angle_gamma   90.00
#
_symmetry.space_group_name_H-M   'P 1'
#
loop_
_entity.id
_entity.type
_entity.pdbx_description
1 polymer ?
#
loop_
_entity_poly.entity_id
_entity_poly.type
_entity_poly.pdbx_seq_one_letter_code
_entity_poly.pdbx_strand_id
1 'polypeptide(L)'
;MNLLDDEDDQSFHATRDGYSHLSDVEWDAVERMGSTMGIHAVSVMLEALNRDAQHVTIAKFIQNELDAEREKVALLHQQGSQQAELLREQGAQQFELLRQQQAAAGG
;
A
#
# COMPACT_ATOMS: atom_id res chain seq x y z
N MET A 1 45.35 -0.73 -28.41
CA MET A 1 44.37 -1.75 -28.81
C MET A 1 43.94 -2.43 -27.52
N ASN A 2 42.82 -2.01 -26.93
CA ASN A 2 42.14 -2.75 -25.86
C ASN A 2 40.76 -3.07 -26.43
N LEU A 3 40.57 -4.36 -26.68
CA LEU A 3 39.44 -4.97 -27.35
C LEU A 3 38.74 -5.82 -26.29
N LEU A 4 37.52 -5.41 -25.96
CA LEU A 4 36.38 -6.23 -25.51
C LEU A 4 36.58 -7.15 -24.31
N ASP A 5 35.87 -6.82 -23.22
CA ASP A 5 35.07 -7.80 -22.49
C ASP A 5 33.96 -7.07 -21.71
N ASP A 6 33.11 -6.35 -22.44
CA ASP A 6 31.78 -5.94 -21.96
C ASP A 6 30.80 -7.07 -22.33
N GLU A 7 31.01 -8.27 -21.77
CA GLU A 7 30.06 -9.37 -21.94
C GLU A 7 29.08 -9.39 -20.76
N ASP A 8 27.81 -9.22 -21.15
CA ASP A 8 26.62 -9.65 -20.44
C ASP A 8 26.21 -8.86 -19.18
N ASP A 9 25.94 -7.56 -19.35
CA ASP A 9 24.75 -6.99 -18.71
C ASP A 9 23.50 -7.49 -19.46
N GLN A 10 23.30 -8.81 -19.45
CA GLN A 10 21.98 -9.41 -19.65
C GLN A 10 21.15 -9.03 -18.43
N SER A 11 20.84 -7.74 -18.33
CA SER A 11 19.80 -7.26 -17.45
C SER A 11 18.51 -7.90 -17.93
N PHE A 12 18.20 -9.05 -17.34
CA PHE A 12 16.98 -9.79 -17.53
C PHE A 12 15.86 -8.98 -16.86
N HIS A 13 15.53 -7.85 -17.48
CA HIS A 13 14.31 -7.15 -17.22
C HIS A 13 13.22 -8.09 -17.73
N ALA A 14 12.39 -8.65 -16.84
CA ALA A 14 11.09 -9.13 -17.28
C ALA A 14 10.47 -8.00 -18.10
N THR A 15 10.38 -8.21 -19.41
CA THR A 15 9.72 -7.28 -20.30
C THR A 15 8.25 -7.67 -20.33
N ARG A 16 7.39 -6.66 -20.35
CA ARG A 16 5.93 -6.83 -20.44
C ARG A 16 5.51 -7.80 -21.56
N ASP A 17 6.28 -7.85 -22.64
CA ASP A 17 6.05 -8.75 -23.77
C ASP A 17 6.11 -10.24 -23.39
N GLY A 18 7.00 -10.62 -22.46
CA GLY A 18 7.10 -11.98 -21.93
C GLY A 18 5.91 -12.40 -21.06
N TYR A 19 5.11 -11.43 -20.63
CA TYR A 19 3.96 -11.59 -19.75
C TYR A 19 2.68 -11.01 -20.38
N SER A 20 2.56 -11.09 -21.70
CA SER A 20 1.41 -10.56 -22.46
C SER A 20 0.04 -11.15 -22.06
N HIS A 21 0.00 -12.25 -21.33
CA HIS A 21 -1.21 -12.82 -20.74
C HIS A 21 -1.65 -12.15 -19.44
N LEU A 22 -0.78 -11.36 -18.81
CA LEU A 22 -1.12 -10.56 -17.64
C LEU A 22 -1.90 -9.31 -18.06
N SER A 23 -2.89 -8.94 -17.26
CA SER A 23 -3.54 -7.64 -17.34
C SER A 23 -2.62 -6.51 -16.87
N ASP A 24 -2.98 -5.26 -17.18
CA ASP A 24 -2.26 -4.07 -16.69
C ASP A 24 -2.10 -4.08 -15.17
N VAL A 25 -3.17 -4.41 -14.44
CA VAL A 25 -3.17 -4.44 -12.97
C VAL A 25 -2.23 -5.51 -12.43
N GLU A 26 -2.17 -6.66 -13.08
CA GLU A 26 -1.26 -7.75 -12.72
C GLU A 26 0.19 -7.39 -13.05
N TRP A 27 0.43 -6.74 -14.19
CA TRP A 27 1.75 -6.26 -14.55
C TRP A 27 2.27 -5.21 -13.55
N ASP A 28 1.45 -4.23 -13.20
CA ASP A 28 1.79 -3.23 -12.19
C ASP A 28 2.10 -3.89 -10.83
N ALA A 29 1.37 -4.95 -10.48
CA ALA A 29 1.64 -5.73 -9.28
C ALA A 29 2.99 -6.46 -9.36
N VAL A 30 3.36 -7.03 -10.50
CA VAL A 30 4.69 -7.63 -10.75
C VAL A 30 5.80 -6.59 -10.59
N GLU A 31 5.62 -5.37 -11.08
CA GLU A 31 6.59 -4.27 -10.90
C GLU A 31 6.74 -3.88 -9.43
N ARG A 32 5.63 -3.82 -8.66
CA ARG A 32 5.68 -3.58 -7.21
C ARG A 32 6.32 -4.73 -6.43
N MET A 33 6.03 -5.98 -6.80
CA MET A 33 6.74 -7.15 -6.27
C MET A 33 8.24 -7.01 -6.53
N GLY A 34 8.62 -6.66 -7.76
CA GLY A 34 10.01 -6.47 -8.17
C GLY A 34 10.70 -5.33 -7.42
N SER A 35 9.98 -4.27 -7.08
CA SER A 35 10.49 -3.17 -6.26
C SER A 35 10.76 -3.59 -4.81
N THR A 36 10.08 -4.63 -4.33
CA THR A 36 10.19 -5.13 -2.94
C THR A 36 11.24 -6.22 -2.79
N MET A 37 11.26 -7.21 -3.70
CA MET A 37 12.12 -8.40 -3.59
C MET A 37 13.11 -8.58 -4.74
N GLY A 38 13.16 -7.63 -5.68
CA GLY A 38 14.00 -7.67 -6.87
C GLY A 38 13.27 -8.24 -8.09
N ILE A 39 13.26 -7.50 -9.20
CA ILE A 39 12.55 -7.89 -10.42
C ILE A 39 13.06 -9.22 -11.00
N HIS A 40 14.36 -9.51 -10.86
CA HIS A 40 14.92 -10.78 -11.31
C HIS A 40 14.38 -11.97 -10.50
N ALA A 41 14.29 -11.85 -9.17
CA ALA A 41 13.73 -12.89 -8.32
C ALA A 41 12.25 -13.16 -8.65
N VAL A 42 11.48 -12.10 -8.91
CA VAL A 42 10.08 -12.23 -9.35
C VAL A 42 10.00 -12.90 -10.71
N SER A 43 10.87 -12.55 -11.65
CA SER A 43 10.91 -13.14 -12.99
C SER A 43 11.17 -14.66 -12.91
N VAL A 44 12.23 -15.07 -12.21
CA VAL A 44 12.58 -16.48 -12.00
C VAL A 44 11.44 -17.25 -11.31
N MET A 45 10.81 -16.64 -10.30
CA MET A 45 9.67 -17.25 -9.61
C MET A 45 8.49 -17.45 -10.55
N LEU A 46 8.12 -16.45 -11.36
CA LEU A 46 6.99 -16.56 -12.27
C LEU A 46 7.26 -17.53 -13.41
N GLU A 47 8.48 -17.57 -13.95
CA GLU A 47 8.88 -18.53 -14.99
C GLU A 47 8.80 -20.00 -14.51
N ALA A 48 9.02 -20.24 -13.22
CA ALA A 48 8.86 -21.57 -12.62
C ALA A 48 7.39 -22.00 -12.48
N LEU A 49 6.43 -21.09 -12.67
CA LEU A 49 5.00 -21.32 -12.52
C LEU A 49 4.31 -21.43 -13.88
N ASN A 50 3.28 -22.28 -13.95
CA ASN A 50 2.34 -22.23 -15.06
C ASN A 50 1.47 -20.95 -14.99
N ARG A 51 0.79 -20.61 -16.09
CA ARG A 51 0.02 -19.35 -16.20
C ARG A 51 -1.00 -19.18 -15.08
N ASP A 52 -1.78 -20.21 -14.77
CA ASP A 52 -2.79 -20.13 -13.70
C ASP A 52 -2.15 -19.86 -12.34
N ALA A 53 -1.02 -20.51 -12.05
CA ALA A 53 -0.28 -20.30 -10.82
C ALA A 53 0.39 -18.92 -10.75
N GLN A 54 0.80 -18.34 -11.89
CA GLN A 54 1.26 -16.95 -11.95
C GLN A 54 0.12 -15.99 -11.56
N HIS A 55 -1.06 -16.12 -12.18
CA HIS A 55 -2.24 -15.31 -11.85
C HIS A 55 -2.61 -15.42 -10.37
N VAL A 56 -2.64 -16.64 -9.82
CA VAL A 56 -2.93 -16.85 -8.39
C VAL A 56 -1.88 -16.20 -7.49
N THR A 57 -0.60 -16.26 -7.86
CA THR A 57 0.49 -15.67 -7.08
C THR A 57 0.40 -14.15 -7.06
N ILE A 58 0.16 -13.54 -8.22
CA ILE A 58 -0.02 -12.10 -8.36
C ILE A 58 -1.29 -11.63 -7.63
N ALA A 59 -2.40 -12.34 -7.79
CA ALA A 59 -3.65 -12.03 -7.09
C ALA A 59 -3.49 -12.09 -5.56
N LYS A 60 -2.76 -13.07 -5.03
CA LYS A 60 -2.45 -13.15 -3.59
C LYS A 60 -1.61 -11.96 -3.14
N PHE A 61 -0.63 -11.54 -3.93
CA PHE A 61 0.15 -10.35 -3.61
C PHE A 61 -0.74 -9.10 -3.55
N ILE A 62 -1.59 -8.89 -4.56
CA ILE A 62 -2.54 -7.76 -4.59
C ILE A 62 -3.49 -7.80 -3.38
N GLN A 63 -3.99 -8.98 -3.02
CA GLN A 63 -4.87 -9.16 -1.86
C GLN A 63 -4.16 -8.76 -0.56
N ASN A 64 -2.90 -9.17 -0.39
CA ASN A 64 -2.10 -8.80 0.78
C ASN A 64 -1.85 -7.30 0.86
N GLU A 65 -1.54 -6.64 -0.27
CA GLU A 65 -1.40 -5.17 -0.31
C GLU A 65 -2.72 -4.49 0.06
N LEU A 66 -3.84 -4.96 -0.48
CA LEU A 66 -5.16 -4.40 -0.21
C LEU A 66 -5.56 -4.56 1.26
N ASP A 67 -5.28 -5.71 1.87
CA ASP A 67 -5.59 -5.95 3.27
C ASP A 67 -4.74 -5.06 4.20
N ALA A 68 -3.46 -4.87 3.88
CA ALA A 68 -2.60 -3.94 4.62
C ALA A 68 -3.10 -2.49 4.52
N GLU A 69 -3.54 -2.04 3.34
CA GLU A 69 -4.10 -0.69 3.18
C GLU A 69 -5.45 -0.53 3.90
N ARG A 70 -6.30 -1.57 3.89
CA ARG A 70 -7.55 -1.57 4.66
C ARG A 70 -7.31 -1.46 6.16
N GLU A 71 -6.31 -2.16 6.67
CA GLU A 71 -5.93 -2.06 8.08
C GLU A 71 -5.47 -0.63 8.44
N LYS A 72 -4.63 -0.02 7.60
CA LYS A 72 -4.21 1.38 7.77
C LYS A 72 -5.39 2.34 7.76
N VAL A 73 -6.33 2.18 6.83
CA VAL A 73 -7.54 3.02 6.76
C VAL A 73 -8.40 2.84 8.02
N ALA A 74 -8.58 1.61 8.50
CA ALA A 74 -9.32 1.34 9.73
C ALA A 74 -8.68 2.04 10.94
N LEU A 75 -7.34 1.97 11.06
CA LEU A 75 -6.61 2.64 12.12
C LEU A 75 -6.76 4.17 12.05
N LEU A 76 -6.61 4.75 10.85
CA LEU A 76 -6.78 6.20 10.66
C LEU A 76 -8.19 6.66 11.00
N HIS A 77 -9.21 5.88 10.62
CA HIS A 77 -10.59 6.18 10.95
C HIS A 77 -10.84 6.11 12.47
N GLN A 78 -10.28 5.11 13.15
CA GLN A 78 -10.35 5.01 14.60
C GLN A 78 -9.69 6.22 15.28
N GLN A 79 -8.48 6.59 14.86
CA GLN A 79 -7.75 7.74 15.39
C GLN A 79 -8.53 9.04 15.17
N GLY A 80 -9.06 9.25 13.96
CA GLY A 80 -9.87 10.41 13.63
C GLY A 80 -11.15 10.48 14.47
N SER A 81 -11.81 9.36 14.70
CA SER A 81 -13.00 9.28 15.56
C SER A 81 -12.69 9.65 17.01
N GLN A 82 -11.59 9.12 17.56
CA GLN A 82 -11.15 9.43 18.93
C GLN A 82 -10.80 10.92 19.06
N GLN A 83 -10.10 11.48 18.09
CA GLN A 83 -9.75 12.90 18.09
C GLN A 83 -11.00 13.78 18.02
N ALA A 84 -11.97 13.43 17.18
CA ALA A 84 -13.22 14.17 17.06
C ALA A 84 -14.05 14.11 18.36
N GLU A 85 -14.03 12.97 19.07
CA GLU A 85 -14.69 12.82 20.36
C GLU A 85 -14.03 13.68 21.45
N LEU A 86 -12.69 13.66 21.54
CA LEU A 86 -11.95 14.51 22.48
C LEU A 86 -12.25 16.00 22.26
N LEU A 87 -12.28 16.45 21.01
CA LEU A 87 -12.62 17.84 20.68
C LEU A 87 -14.07 18.18 21.05
N ARG A 88 -15.00 17.24 20.86
CA ARG A 88 -16.41 17.41 21.25
C ARG A 88 -16.55 17.55 22.76
N GLU A 89 -15.86 16.71 23.53
CA GLU A 89 -15.87 16.76 25.00
C GLU A 89 -15.26 18.06 25.52
N GLN A 90 -14.11 18.48 24.97
CA GLN A 90 -13.50 19.77 25.33
C GLN A 90 -14.43 20.94 25.03
N GLY A 91 -15.08 20.94 23.86
CA GLY A 91 -16.06 21.97 23.50
C GLY A 91 -17.26 21.98 24.45
N ALA A 92 -17.80 20.81 24.81
CA ALA A 92 -18.89 20.70 25.76
C ALA A 92 -18.52 21.22 27.16
N GLN A 93 -17.31 20.90 27.64
CA GLN A 93 -16.80 21.38 28.92
C GLN A 93 -16.62 22.90 28.93
N GLN A 94 -16.06 23.48 27.86
CA GLN A 94 -15.90 24.92 27.74
C GLN A 94 -17.25 25.63 27.70
N PHE A 95 -18.22 25.08 26.97
CA PHE A 95 -19.56 25.64 26.90
C PHE A 95 -20.25 25.62 28.26
N GLU A 96 -20.16 24.52 28.99
CA GLU A 96 -20.73 24.39 30.33
C GLU A 96 -20.06 25.36 31.32
N LEU A 97 -18.75 25.54 31.25
CA LEU A 97 -18.03 26.53 32.06
C LEU A 97 -18.54 27.96 31.80
N LEU A 98 -18.71 28.33 30.52
CA LEU A 98 -19.25 29.64 30.14
C LEU A 98 -20.67 29.84 30.65
N ARG A 99 -21.51 28.81 30.56
CA ARG A 99 -22.88 28.83 31.09
C ARG A 99 -22.90 29.10 32.61
N GLN A 100 -22.05 28.43 33.37
CA GLN A 100 -21.98 28.60 34.83
C GLN A 100 -21.53 30.01 35.22
N GLN A 101 -20.54 30.58 34.52
CA GLN A 101 -20.09 31.95 34.76
C GLN A 101 -21.20 32.97 34.51
N GLN A 102 -21.99 32.79 33.45
CA GLN A 102 -23.13 33.67 33.16
C GLN A 102 -24.23 33.57 34.22
N ALA A 103 -24.51 32.37 34.72
CA ALA A 103 -25.47 32.16 35.80
C ALA A 103 -25.02 32.81 37.12
N ALA A 104 -23.71 32.77 37.42
CA ALA A 104 -23.14 33.37 38.63
C ALA A 104 -23.02 34.91 38.56
N ALA A 105 -22.93 35.49 37.37
CA ALA A 105 -22.83 36.95 37.17
C ALA A 105 -24.20 37.65 37.09
N GLY A 106 -25.28 36.90 36.93
CA GLY A 106 -26.65 37.41 36.79
C GLY A 106 -27.53 37.33 38.04
N GLY A 107 -27.01 36.83 39.17
CA GLY A 107 -27.69 36.77 40.47
C GLY A 107 -27.07 37.72 41.48
#